data_AF-A0A956GU19-F1
#
_entry.id   AF-A0A956GU19-F1
#
_cell.length_a   1.000
_cell.length_b   1.000
_cell.length_c   1.000
_cell.angle_alpha   90.00
_cell.angle_beta   90.00
_cell.angle_gamma   90.00
#
_symmetry.space_group_name_H-M   'P 1'
#
loop_
_entity.id
_entity.type
_entity.pdbx_description
1 polymer ?
#
loop_
_entity_poly.entity_id
_entity_poly.type
_entity_poly.pdbx_seq_one_letter_code
_entity_poly.pdbx_strand_id
1 'polypeptide(L)'
;MIAKPHNDRDCLGAITDVVADLVDQQHPALVDIAERHGDPEALAAWIRTLPQRDDDGQPCDGPKVQACRPPQRLRIPAEDPNCVERAALYLAAAELLDDGPVRRLATVNTPAGLHTFPTEDGAPVILDPEPARNGDDIATRRLRLERLIGLDETKGVRGDLARARASKAAGHTTWVDGKPIDAAIATYEKALATYQERLAALPRNARHPARNAGQIALTPTEAVDWIAELAAVPAEQVPDGPRRVRNGHRALRAVLVGTPVCVADVRDVAFVLALADREAEAYGPAGHRIVRSTALAADRLDAEAARRWMARRTRNAPTVQVGRYRVGPNIPLIKALGRVGGRLGLKVGVEALRVKLATLGVTPPVLNSIEQEMNREGLSLGPLAAPPPMLGSLSSLTPEALAGRWLAQKL
;
A
#
# COMPACT_ATOMS: atom_id res chain seq x y z
N MET A 1 31.12 -7.27 -0.59
CA MET A 1 30.51 -8.03 0.53
C MET A 1 29.02 -7.78 0.61
N ILE A 2 28.19 -8.82 0.44
CA ILE A 2 26.73 -8.73 0.72
C ILE A 2 26.46 -8.84 2.23
N ALA A 3 25.87 -7.80 2.81
CA ALA A 3 25.54 -7.71 4.23
C ALA A 3 24.02 -7.71 4.47
N LYS A 4 23.63 -7.93 5.74
CA LYS A 4 22.23 -7.90 6.17
C LYS A 4 21.53 -6.61 5.74
N PRO A 5 20.24 -6.68 5.36
CA PRO A 5 19.49 -5.51 4.90
C PRO A 5 19.34 -4.46 6.00
N HIS A 6 19.17 -3.20 5.58
CA HIS A 6 19.00 -2.07 6.50
C HIS A 6 17.70 -2.16 7.32
N ASN A 7 16.63 -2.66 6.70
CA ASN A 7 15.31 -2.83 7.29
C ASN A 7 14.60 -4.04 6.67
N ASP A 8 13.30 -4.22 6.99
CA ASP A 8 12.48 -5.35 6.51
C ASP A 8 13.22 -6.69 6.53
N ARG A 9 13.79 -7.00 7.71
CA ARG A 9 14.82 -8.03 7.87
C ARG A 9 14.35 -9.42 7.50
N ASP A 10 13.07 -9.72 7.66
CA ASP A 10 12.51 -11.02 7.32
C ASP A 10 12.39 -11.20 5.80
N CYS A 11 11.79 -10.22 5.10
CA CYS A 11 11.63 -10.27 3.65
C CYS A 11 12.96 -10.10 2.93
N LEU A 12 13.66 -8.99 3.19
CA LEU A 12 14.92 -8.68 2.52
C LEU A 12 16.03 -9.63 2.95
N GLY A 13 15.99 -10.18 4.16
CA GLY A 13 16.94 -11.20 4.60
C GLY A 13 16.83 -12.46 3.74
N ALA A 14 15.60 -12.97 3.55
CA ALA A 14 15.37 -14.13 2.69
C ALA A 14 15.75 -13.87 1.22
N ILE A 15 15.58 -12.64 0.71
CA ILE A 15 16.07 -12.27 -0.63
C ILE A 15 17.60 -12.21 -0.65
N THR A 16 18.22 -11.62 0.37
CA THR A 16 19.68 -11.55 0.51
C THR A 16 20.31 -12.94 0.55
N ASP A 17 19.70 -13.90 1.24
CA ASP A 17 20.17 -15.29 1.28
C ASP A 17 20.15 -15.94 -0.12
N VAL A 18 19.05 -15.76 -0.88
CA VAL A 18 18.97 -16.23 -2.28
C VAL A 18 20.05 -15.58 -3.15
N VAL A 19 20.30 -14.29 -2.98
CA VAL A 19 21.34 -13.57 -3.74
C VAL A 19 22.73 -14.07 -3.38
N ALA A 20 23.04 -14.26 -2.09
CA ALA A 20 24.32 -14.78 -1.64
C ALA A 20 24.58 -16.19 -2.20
N ASP A 21 23.57 -17.07 -2.14
CA ASP A 21 23.67 -18.41 -2.72
C ASP A 21 23.98 -18.38 -4.23
N LEU A 22 23.37 -17.46 -4.99
CA LEU A 22 23.62 -17.30 -6.43
C LEU A 22 25.04 -16.81 -6.73
N VAL A 23 25.59 -15.92 -5.88
CA VAL A 23 26.96 -15.41 -6.00
C VAL A 23 27.97 -16.50 -5.62
N ASP A 24 27.76 -17.20 -4.51
CA ASP A 24 28.62 -18.29 -4.04
C ASP A 24 28.70 -19.43 -5.07
N GLN A 25 27.59 -19.72 -5.76
CA GLN A 25 27.52 -20.70 -6.84
C GLN A 25 28.05 -20.19 -8.19
N GLN A 26 28.47 -18.92 -8.26
CA GLN A 26 28.87 -18.25 -9.50
C GLN A 26 27.88 -18.51 -10.65
N HIS A 27 26.59 -18.24 -10.39
CA HIS A 27 25.53 -18.56 -11.35
C HIS A 27 25.88 -18.02 -12.75
N PRO A 28 25.93 -18.86 -13.82
CA PRO A 28 26.55 -18.49 -15.09
C PRO A 28 25.98 -17.20 -15.71
N ALA A 29 24.66 -17.03 -15.66
CA ALA A 29 24.02 -15.83 -16.21
C ALA A 29 24.42 -14.53 -15.47
N LEU A 30 24.78 -14.61 -14.18
CA LEU A 30 25.25 -13.45 -13.42
C LEU A 30 26.71 -13.14 -13.70
N VAL A 31 27.55 -14.17 -13.87
CA VAL A 31 28.94 -14.03 -14.32
C VAL A 31 28.98 -13.36 -15.70
N ASP A 32 28.18 -13.86 -16.66
CA ASP A 32 28.08 -13.26 -17.99
C ASP A 32 27.64 -11.78 -17.96
N ILE A 33 26.73 -11.43 -17.04
CA ILE A 33 26.29 -10.03 -16.85
C ILE A 33 27.41 -9.19 -16.25
N ALA A 34 28.09 -9.68 -15.21
CA ALA A 34 29.22 -8.99 -14.59
C ALA A 34 30.33 -8.71 -15.62
N GLU A 35 30.80 -9.75 -16.31
CA GLU A 35 31.86 -9.64 -17.33
C GLU A 35 31.52 -8.64 -18.45
N ARG A 36 30.24 -8.61 -18.88
CA ARG A 36 29.79 -7.71 -19.96
C ARG A 36 29.86 -6.24 -19.58
N HIS A 37 29.66 -5.90 -18.30
CA HIS A 37 29.55 -4.50 -17.86
C HIS A 37 30.83 -3.98 -17.23
N GLY A 38 31.71 -4.84 -16.70
CA GLY A 38 33.08 -4.48 -16.28
C GLY A 38 33.18 -3.65 -15.00
N ASP A 39 32.19 -2.84 -14.66
CA ASP A 39 32.13 -2.09 -13.41
C ASP A 39 30.68 -1.86 -12.90
N PRO A 40 30.49 -1.56 -11.60
CA PRO A 40 29.17 -1.36 -11.01
C PRO A 40 28.38 -0.17 -11.59
N GLU A 41 29.03 0.86 -12.13
CA GLU A 41 28.36 2.03 -12.70
C GLU A 41 27.73 1.69 -14.06
N ALA A 42 28.49 1.01 -14.93
CA ALA A 42 28.03 0.47 -16.19
C ALA A 42 26.90 -0.56 -15.98
N LEU A 43 27.03 -1.42 -14.96
CA LEU A 43 25.98 -2.36 -14.57
C LEU A 43 24.70 -1.63 -14.16
N ALA A 44 24.79 -0.62 -13.28
CA ALA A 44 23.63 0.16 -12.86
C ALA A 44 22.99 0.89 -14.04
N ALA A 45 23.79 1.45 -14.95
CA ALA A 45 23.32 2.10 -16.17
C ALA A 45 22.55 1.13 -17.06
N TRP A 46 23.05 -0.09 -17.27
CA TRP A 46 22.34 -1.12 -18.03
C TRP A 46 21.04 -1.54 -17.37
N ILE A 47 21.04 -1.81 -16.06
CA ILE A 47 19.82 -2.19 -15.32
C ILE A 47 18.72 -1.15 -15.55
N ARG A 48 19.03 0.15 -15.50
CA ARG A 48 18.06 1.24 -15.76
C ARG A 48 17.43 1.17 -17.15
N THR A 49 18.08 0.55 -18.14
CA THR A 49 17.53 0.41 -19.50
C THR A 49 16.56 -0.77 -19.65
N LEU A 50 16.56 -1.71 -18.71
CA LEU A 50 15.66 -2.86 -18.75
C LEU A 50 14.19 -2.41 -18.65
N PRO A 51 13.25 -3.09 -19.33
CA PRO A 51 11.82 -2.86 -19.11
C PRO A 51 11.42 -3.18 -17.67
N GLN A 52 10.34 -2.57 -17.19
CA GLN A 52 9.84 -2.80 -15.83
C GLN A 52 8.45 -3.42 -15.87
N ARG A 53 8.30 -4.58 -15.20
CA ARG A 53 7.00 -5.18 -14.90
C ARG A 53 6.83 -5.24 -13.39
N ASP A 54 6.02 -4.35 -12.82
CA ASP A 54 5.73 -4.33 -11.38
C ASP A 54 5.09 -5.67 -10.92
N ASP A 55 5.35 -6.08 -9.68
CA ASP A 55 4.70 -7.24 -9.06
C ASP A 55 3.44 -6.77 -8.32
N ASP A 56 2.29 -7.23 -8.80
CA ASP A 56 0.98 -6.92 -8.23
C ASP A 56 0.53 -7.92 -7.15
N GLY A 57 1.40 -8.89 -6.82
CA GLY A 57 1.15 -9.93 -5.84
C GLY A 57 0.37 -11.12 -6.39
N GLN A 58 0.28 -11.29 -7.71
CA GLN A 58 -0.36 -12.46 -8.33
C GLN A 58 0.30 -13.77 -7.87
N PRO A 59 -0.44 -14.71 -7.23
CA PRO A 59 0.16 -15.91 -6.65
C PRO A 59 0.93 -16.80 -7.63
N CYS A 60 0.57 -16.79 -8.91
CA CYS A 60 1.17 -17.62 -9.94
C CYS A 60 2.29 -16.92 -10.74
N ASP A 61 2.64 -15.68 -10.38
CA ASP A 61 3.62 -14.89 -11.13
C ASP A 61 5.05 -15.15 -10.63
N GLY A 62 5.63 -16.25 -11.12
CA GLY A 62 7.03 -16.62 -10.89
C GLY A 62 7.35 -17.15 -9.48
N PRO A 63 8.61 -17.52 -9.23
CA PRO A 63 9.08 -17.86 -7.89
C PRO A 63 8.92 -16.65 -6.97
N LYS A 64 8.40 -16.89 -5.76
CA LYS A 64 8.11 -15.85 -4.78
C LYS A 64 8.76 -16.13 -3.43
N VAL A 65 9.35 -15.11 -2.83
CA VAL A 65 9.85 -15.14 -1.47
C VAL A 65 8.70 -14.97 -0.49
N GLN A 66 8.33 -16.08 0.17
CA GLN A 66 7.16 -16.16 1.05
C GLN A 66 7.34 -15.40 2.37
N ALA A 67 8.57 -15.11 2.77
CA ALA A 67 8.86 -14.31 3.96
C ALA A 67 8.34 -12.86 3.81
N CYS A 68 8.20 -12.38 2.56
CA CYS A 68 7.68 -11.05 2.27
C CYS A 68 6.17 -10.95 2.42
N ARG A 69 5.67 -9.75 2.78
CA ARG A 69 4.24 -9.46 2.93
C ARG A 69 3.83 -8.22 2.13
N PRO A 70 3.20 -8.37 0.95
CA PRO A 70 2.86 -9.63 0.28
C PRO A 70 4.10 -10.36 -0.28
N PRO A 71 4.00 -11.68 -0.57
CA PRO A 71 5.08 -12.45 -1.19
C PRO A 71 5.61 -11.77 -2.46
N GLN A 72 6.92 -11.54 -2.50
CA GLN A 72 7.58 -10.82 -3.60
C GLN A 72 8.12 -11.78 -4.64
N ARG A 73 7.84 -11.52 -5.91
CA ARG A 73 8.42 -12.21 -7.06
C ARG A 73 9.91 -11.92 -7.13
N LEU A 74 10.70 -12.98 -7.31
CA LEU A 74 12.16 -12.90 -7.39
C LEU A 74 12.69 -13.79 -8.52
N ARG A 75 12.78 -13.23 -9.73
CA ARG A 75 13.45 -13.85 -10.89
C ARG A 75 14.79 -13.15 -11.11
N ILE A 76 15.89 -13.90 -11.10
CA ILE A 76 17.23 -13.35 -11.28
C ILE A 76 18.03 -14.23 -12.26
N PRO A 77 18.51 -13.69 -13.39
CA PRO A 77 18.11 -12.41 -13.98
C PRO A 77 16.68 -12.48 -14.55
N ALA A 78 16.00 -11.34 -14.63
CA ALA A 78 14.74 -11.19 -15.35
C ALA A 78 14.91 -10.19 -16.49
N GLU A 79 14.19 -10.42 -17.59
CA GLU A 79 14.18 -9.47 -18.72
C GLU A 79 13.42 -8.18 -18.38
N ASP A 80 12.41 -8.28 -17.51
CA ASP A 80 11.49 -7.19 -17.13
C ASP A 80 11.39 -6.99 -15.60
N PRO A 81 12.52 -6.72 -14.91
CA PRO A 81 12.57 -6.78 -13.46
C PRO A 81 11.76 -5.66 -12.79
N ASN A 82 11.04 -6.01 -11.72
CA ASN A 82 10.48 -5.04 -10.76
C ASN A 82 11.60 -4.42 -9.90
N CYS A 83 11.26 -3.49 -9.00
CA CYS A 83 12.26 -2.83 -8.14
C CYS A 83 13.06 -3.79 -7.24
N VAL A 84 12.42 -4.85 -6.71
CA VAL A 84 13.08 -5.87 -5.89
C VAL A 84 14.06 -6.69 -6.74
N GLU A 85 13.61 -7.16 -7.91
CA GLU A 85 14.41 -7.94 -8.86
C GLU A 85 15.61 -7.12 -9.37
N ARG A 86 15.45 -5.81 -9.62
CA ARG A 86 16.55 -4.89 -9.98
C ARG A 86 17.58 -4.76 -8.86
N ALA A 87 17.10 -4.52 -7.64
CA ALA A 87 17.98 -4.37 -6.50
C ALA A 87 18.77 -5.65 -6.23
N ALA A 88 18.12 -6.81 -6.29
CA ALA A 88 18.74 -8.11 -6.11
C ALA A 88 19.73 -8.45 -7.25
N LEU A 89 19.36 -8.18 -8.51
CA LEU A 89 20.24 -8.36 -9.67
C LEU A 89 21.51 -7.51 -9.54
N TYR A 90 21.37 -6.24 -9.17
CA TYR A 90 22.52 -5.36 -8.95
C TYR A 90 23.41 -5.88 -7.82
N LEU A 91 22.82 -6.25 -6.68
CA LEU A 91 23.57 -6.76 -5.54
C LEU A 91 24.41 -7.99 -5.92
N ALA A 92 23.82 -8.92 -6.69
CA ALA A 92 24.48 -10.15 -7.12
C ALA A 92 25.61 -9.89 -8.12
N ALA A 93 25.32 -9.15 -9.20
CA ALA A 93 26.30 -8.91 -10.26
C ALA A 93 27.41 -7.93 -9.84
N ALA A 94 27.09 -6.92 -9.01
CA ALA A 94 28.10 -6.00 -8.48
C ALA A 94 29.05 -6.68 -7.48
N GLU A 95 28.57 -7.68 -6.74
CA GLU A 95 29.43 -8.49 -5.87
C GLU A 95 30.43 -9.34 -6.65
N LEU A 96 30.03 -9.88 -7.81
CA LEU A 96 30.94 -10.62 -8.70
C LEU A 96 31.96 -9.70 -9.39
N LEU A 97 31.65 -8.40 -9.54
CA LEU A 97 32.53 -7.41 -10.14
C LEU A 97 33.61 -6.90 -9.17
N ASP A 98 33.22 -6.59 -7.95
CA ASP A 98 34.10 -5.99 -6.93
C ASP A 98 33.58 -6.38 -5.55
N ASP A 99 34.33 -7.19 -4.80
CA ASP A 99 33.93 -7.67 -3.47
C ASP A 99 34.21 -6.65 -2.33
N GLY A 100 34.84 -5.51 -2.64
CA GLY A 100 35.24 -4.50 -1.67
C GLY A 100 34.07 -3.79 -0.96
N PRO A 101 33.12 -3.18 -1.68
CA PRO A 101 32.02 -2.42 -1.08
C PRO A 101 31.07 -3.28 -0.23
N VAL A 102 30.51 -2.69 0.83
CA VAL A 102 29.45 -3.33 1.62
C VAL A 102 28.11 -3.07 0.97
N ARG A 103 27.50 -4.12 0.42
CA ARG A 103 26.23 -4.07 -0.29
C ARG A 103 25.08 -4.54 0.58
N ARG A 104 23.98 -3.80 0.58
CA ARG A 104 22.77 -4.13 1.37
C ARG A 104 21.52 -3.79 0.58
N LEU A 105 20.40 -4.44 0.91
CA LEU A 105 19.08 -4.02 0.47
C LEU A 105 18.45 -3.07 1.49
N ALA A 106 17.61 -2.16 1.00
CA ALA A 106 16.73 -1.33 1.81
C ALA A 106 15.38 -1.16 1.13
N THR A 107 14.32 -1.12 1.92
CA THR A 107 12.98 -0.74 1.46
C THR A 107 12.58 0.59 2.09
N VAL A 108 12.04 1.49 1.30
CA VAL A 108 11.45 2.75 1.79
C VAL A 108 10.01 2.85 1.36
N ASN A 109 9.21 3.56 2.14
CA ASN A 109 7.87 3.92 1.71
C ASN A 109 7.97 5.15 0.79
N THR A 110 7.52 5.01 -0.45
CA THR A 110 7.41 6.10 -1.42
C THR A 110 5.94 6.41 -1.65
N PRO A 111 5.60 7.55 -2.28
CA PRO A 111 4.22 7.80 -2.71
C PRO A 111 3.66 6.64 -3.56
N ALA A 112 4.46 6.03 -4.42
CA ALA A 112 4.04 4.91 -5.27
C ALA A 112 3.91 3.55 -4.53
N GLY A 113 4.21 3.51 -3.23
CA GLY A 113 4.24 2.30 -2.42
C GLY A 113 5.64 1.96 -1.90
N LEU A 114 5.79 0.76 -1.35
CA LEU A 114 7.10 0.28 -0.92
C LEU A 114 8.04 0.15 -2.12
N HIS A 115 9.24 0.69 -1.98
CA HIS A 115 10.27 0.67 -3.00
C HIS A 115 11.56 0.10 -2.42
N THR A 116 12.10 -0.92 -3.08
CA THR A 116 13.34 -1.59 -2.67
C THR A 116 14.48 -1.18 -3.59
N PHE A 117 15.62 -0.82 -3.00
CA PHE A 117 16.83 -0.42 -3.71
C PHE A 117 18.09 -0.96 -2.99
N PRO A 118 19.21 -1.14 -3.70
CA PRO A 118 20.46 -1.51 -3.08
C PRO A 118 21.22 -0.28 -2.57
N THR A 119 22.08 -0.50 -1.58
CA THR A 119 23.05 0.49 -1.11
C THR A 119 24.45 -0.06 -1.18
N GLU A 120 25.42 0.78 -1.56
CA GLU A 120 26.86 0.52 -1.45
C GLU A 120 27.45 1.46 -0.41
N ASP A 121 28.12 0.91 0.61
CA ASP A 121 28.71 1.66 1.72
C ASP A 121 27.75 2.68 2.37
N GLY A 122 26.46 2.31 2.42
CA GLY A 122 25.39 3.13 2.97
C GLY A 122 24.89 4.24 2.04
N ALA A 123 25.39 4.34 0.81
CA ALA A 123 24.85 5.21 -0.23
C ALA A 123 23.83 4.44 -1.11
N PRO A 124 22.65 5.01 -1.41
CA PRO A 124 21.70 4.38 -2.31
C PRO A 124 22.25 4.32 -3.74
N VAL A 125 22.03 3.19 -4.41
CA VAL A 125 22.27 3.03 -5.85
C VAL A 125 20.95 3.20 -6.59
N ILE A 126 20.91 4.15 -7.52
CA ILE A 126 19.70 4.47 -8.27
C ILE A 126 19.54 3.49 -9.43
N LEU A 127 18.48 2.69 -9.44
CA LEU A 127 18.23 1.67 -10.49
C LEU A 127 16.90 1.84 -11.21
N ASP A 128 16.07 2.82 -10.81
CA ASP A 128 14.77 3.03 -11.43
C ASP A 128 14.89 3.68 -12.82
N PRO A 129 14.07 3.23 -13.78
CA PRO A 129 13.94 3.87 -15.08
C PRO A 129 13.14 5.18 -15.02
N GLU A 130 12.30 5.39 -14.00
CA GLU A 130 11.56 6.64 -13.77
C GLU A 130 12.21 7.46 -12.65
N PRO A 131 12.74 8.67 -12.92
CA PRO A 131 13.42 9.52 -11.92
C PRO A 131 12.56 9.82 -10.68
N ALA A 132 11.24 9.91 -10.84
CA ALA A 132 10.32 10.36 -9.81
C ALA A 132 10.14 9.37 -8.63
N ARG A 133 10.39 8.06 -8.82
CA ARG A 133 10.09 7.04 -7.79
C ARG A 133 11.17 6.96 -6.69
N ASN A 134 12.39 7.40 -6.99
CA ASN A 134 13.50 7.46 -6.04
C ASN A 134 13.61 8.79 -5.26
N GLY A 135 12.72 9.74 -5.54
CA GLY A 135 12.69 11.05 -4.88
C GLY A 135 13.68 12.03 -5.50
N ASP A 136 13.54 12.29 -6.79
CA ASP A 136 14.35 13.28 -7.52
C ASP A 136 13.78 14.71 -7.44
N ASP A 137 13.02 15.02 -6.38
CA ASP A 137 12.89 16.40 -5.96
C ASP A 137 14.11 16.75 -5.10
N ILE A 138 14.86 17.78 -5.51
CA ILE A 138 16.00 18.32 -4.79
C ILE A 138 15.65 18.59 -3.32
N ALA A 139 14.41 19.03 -3.03
CA ALA A 139 13.96 19.23 -1.66
C ALA A 139 13.81 17.89 -0.90
N THR A 140 13.30 16.85 -1.55
CA THR A 140 13.20 15.49 -0.97
C THR A 140 14.58 14.87 -0.72
N ARG A 141 15.51 15.01 -1.68
CA ARG A 141 16.89 14.54 -1.54
C ARG A 141 17.63 15.28 -0.43
N ARG A 142 17.41 16.59 -0.31
CA ARG A 142 17.91 17.43 0.78
C ARG A 142 17.36 16.97 2.13
N LEU A 143 16.04 16.81 2.24
CA LEU A 143 15.37 16.35 3.45
C LEU A 143 15.85 14.96 3.90
N ARG A 144 16.09 14.04 2.96
CA ARG A 144 16.62 12.70 3.24
C ARG A 144 18.04 12.78 3.79
N LEU A 145 18.92 13.59 3.19
CA LEU A 145 20.28 13.80 3.69
C LEU A 145 20.27 14.46 5.08
N GLU A 146 19.42 15.46 5.30
CA GLU A 146 19.26 16.13 6.59
C GLU A 146 18.76 15.15 7.68
N ARG A 147 17.84 14.22 7.34
CA ARG A 147 17.38 13.15 8.25
C ARG A 147 18.46 12.12 8.54
N LEU A 148 19.26 11.72 7.54
CA LEU A 148 20.38 10.78 7.72
C LEU A 148 21.50 11.36 8.58
N ILE A 149 21.82 12.64 8.39
CA ILE A 149 22.77 13.37 9.23
C ILE A 149 22.25 13.45 10.68
N GLY A 150 20.95 13.68 10.85
CA GLY A 150 20.33 13.93 12.14
C GLY A 150 20.29 15.42 12.47
N LEU A 151 19.13 15.89 12.94
CA LEU A 151 18.92 17.30 13.31
C LEU A 151 19.68 17.67 14.59
N ASP A 152 20.05 16.69 15.40
CA ASP A 152 20.74 16.83 16.68
C ASP A 152 21.62 15.59 16.97
N GLU A 153 22.27 15.58 18.13
CA GLU A 153 23.13 14.49 18.62
C GLU A 153 22.37 13.26 19.13
N THR A 154 21.06 13.18 18.93
CA THR A 154 20.25 12.01 19.34
C THR A 154 19.82 11.16 18.15
N LYS A 155 19.86 11.70 16.93
CA LYS A 155 19.32 11.06 15.71
C LYS A 155 20.38 10.92 14.62
N GLY A 156 20.17 9.96 13.72
CA GLY A 156 21.00 9.75 12.53
C GLY A 156 22.47 9.48 12.86
N VAL A 157 23.35 9.76 11.89
CA VAL A 157 24.79 9.55 12.01
C VAL A 157 25.41 10.42 13.12
N ARG A 158 24.90 11.64 13.35
CA ARG A 158 25.34 12.47 14.49
C ARG A 158 25.06 11.81 15.82
N GLY A 159 23.88 11.20 15.97
CA GLY A 159 23.54 10.48 17.18
C GLY A 159 24.34 9.20 17.39
N ASP A 160 24.60 8.44 16.32
CA ASP A 160 25.48 7.27 16.39
C ASP A 160 26.90 7.65 16.77
N LEU A 161 27.45 8.72 16.17
CA LEU A 161 28.76 9.25 16.50
C LEU A 161 28.84 9.75 17.95
N ALA A 162 27.83 10.49 18.42
CA ALA A 162 27.76 10.97 19.80
C ALA A 162 27.72 9.81 20.80
N ARG A 163 26.91 8.78 20.54
CA ARG A 163 26.88 7.57 21.38
C ARG A 163 28.21 6.83 21.37
N ALA A 164 28.85 6.68 20.21
CA ALA A 164 30.16 6.03 20.11
C ALA A 164 31.23 6.76 20.93
N ARG A 165 31.24 8.11 20.86
CA ARG A 165 32.15 8.94 21.67
C ARG A 165 31.84 8.86 23.16
N ALA A 166 30.56 8.88 23.54
CA ALA A 166 30.15 8.75 24.95
C ALA A 166 30.53 7.38 25.52
N SER A 167 30.31 6.29 24.79
CA SER A 167 30.73 4.94 25.20
C SER A 167 32.25 4.85 25.33
N LYS A 168 33.01 5.46 24.42
CA LYS A 168 34.47 5.53 24.53
C LYS A 168 34.89 6.28 25.78
N ALA A 169 34.26 7.42 26.08
CA ALA A 169 34.52 8.20 27.30
C ALA A 169 34.18 7.43 28.58
N ALA A 170 33.19 6.53 28.53
CA ALA A 170 32.84 5.61 29.62
C ALA A 170 33.80 4.41 29.76
N GLY A 171 34.83 4.30 28.91
CA GLY A 171 35.86 3.25 28.99
C GLY A 171 35.57 1.99 28.18
N HIS A 172 34.53 1.98 27.33
CA HIS A 172 34.30 0.86 26.42
C HIS A 172 35.34 0.84 25.29
N THR A 173 35.83 -0.35 24.95
CA THR A 173 36.81 -0.56 23.85
C THR A 173 36.18 -1.13 22.58
N THR A 174 34.97 -1.67 22.68
CA THR A 174 34.23 -2.30 21.58
C THR A 174 32.87 -1.64 21.40
N TRP A 175 32.39 -1.63 20.16
CA TRP A 175 31.08 -1.13 19.78
C TRP A 175 30.02 -2.25 19.79
N VAL A 176 28.75 -1.90 19.58
CA VAL A 176 27.60 -2.83 19.65
C VAL A 176 27.69 -4.01 18.66
N ASP A 177 28.52 -3.90 17.62
CA ASP A 177 28.77 -4.94 16.61
C ASP A 177 30.09 -5.71 16.86
N GLY A 178 30.72 -5.51 18.02
CA GLY A 178 31.95 -6.19 18.42
C GLY A 178 33.24 -5.60 17.82
N LYS A 179 33.14 -4.57 16.97
CA LYS A 179 34.31 -3.90 16.39
C LYS A 179 34.98 -2.97 17.39
N PRO A 180 36.28 -2.65 17.21
CA PRO A 180 36.93 -1.60 18.00
C PRO A 180 36.14 -0.30 17.91
N ILE A 181 35.88 0.33 19.05
CA ILE A 181 35.06 1.54 19.13
C ILE A 181 35.64 2.69 18.30
N ASP A 182 36.96 2.74 18.15
CA ASP A 182 37.66 3.71 17.30
C ASP A 182 37.37 3.51 15.81
N ALA A 183 37.24 2.26 15.36
CA ALA A 183 36.87 1.96 13.98
C ALA A 183 35.42 2.36 13.70
N ALA A 184 34.52 2.20 14.68
CA ALA A 184 33.14 2.67 14.59
C ALA A 184 33.07 4.21 14.51
N ILE A 185 33.82 4.91 15.37
CA ILE A 185 33.93 6.38 15.36
C ILE A 185 34.41 6.87 13.99
N ALA A 186 35.52 6.31 13.48
CA ALA A 186 36.05 6.69 12.17
C ALA A 186 35.05 6.45 11.03
N THR A 187 34.28 5.36 11.10
CA THR A 187 33.22 5.05 10.13
C THR A 187 32.12 6.11 10.14
N TYR A 188 31.63 6.49 11.33
CA TYR A 188 30.58 7.51 11.45
C TYR A 188 31.08 8.91 11.06
N GLU A 189 32.34 9.25 11.37
CA GLU A 189 32.96 10.50 10.94
C GLU A 189 33.06 10.58 9.41
N LYS A 190 33.52 9.51 8.75
CA LYS A 190 33.56 9.42 7.28
C LYS A 190 32.16 9.57 6.69
N ALA A 191 31.17 8.84 7.21
CA ALA A 191 29.79 8.92 6.73
C ALA A 191 29.20 10.32 6.90
N LEU A 192 29.44 10.97 8.05
CA LEU A 192 28.98 12.33 8.32
C LEU A 192 29.57 13.33 7.33
N ALA A 193 30.89 13.25 7.08
CA ALA A 193 31.56 14.11 6.12
C ALA A 193 30.99 13.94 4.70
N THR A 194 30.82 12.69 4.24
CA THR A 194 30.23 12.39 2.93
C THR A 194 28.81 12.92 2.80
N TYR A 195 27.97 12.79 3.83
CA TYR A 195 26.60 13.32 3.78
C TYR A 195 26.55 14.85 3.79
N GLN A 196 27.45 15.50 4.54
CA GLN A 196 27.55 16.95 4.56
C GLN A 196 28.01 17.51 3.21
N GLU A 197 28.99 16.88 2.56
CA GLU A 197 29.44 17.23 1.22
C GLU A 197 28.30 17.11 0.19
N ARG A 198 27.59 15.98 0.21
CA ARG A 198 26.41 15.75 -0.66
C ARG A 198 25.29 16.76 -0.41
N LEU A 199 25.07 17.16 0.84
CA LEU A 199 24.07 18.17 1.20
C LEU A 199 24.47 19.57 0.71
N ALA A 200 25.76 19.90 0.78
CA ALA A 200 26.30 21.17 0.32
C ALA A 200 26.26 21.30 -1.22
N ALA A 201 26.36 20.18 -1.94
CA ALA A 201 26.25 20.14 -3.40
C ALA A 201 24.83 20.36 -3.93
N LEU A 202 23.78 20.31 -3.08
CA LEU A 202 22.40 20.56 -3.50
C LEU A 202 22.06 22.07 -3.54
N PRO A 203 21.31 22.56 -4.55
CA PRO A 203 20.93 23.97 -4.64
C PRO A 203 20.15 24.44 -3.40
N ARG A 204 20.55 25.57 -2.82
CA ARG A 204 19.92 26.15 -1.61
C ARG A 204 18.51 26.73 -1.84
N ASN A 205 18.07 26.87 -3.09
CA ASN A 205 16.90 27.68 -3.48
C ASN A 205 15.62 26.89 -3.80
N ALA A 206 15.51 25.62 -3.43
CA ALA A 206 14.22 24.92 -3.45
C ALA A 206 13.32 25.50 -2.32
N ARG A 207 12.67 26.63 -2.60
CA ARG A 207 11.84 27.37 -1.63
C ARG A 207 10.66 26.51 -1.17
N HIS A 208 10.54 26.30 0.14
CA HIS A 208 9.26 26.08 0.80
C HIS A 208 8.29 27.22 0.42
N PRO A 209 7.11 26.95 -0.16
CA PRO A 209 6.14 28.00 -0.41
C PRO A 209 5.50 28.41 0.93
N ALA A 210 5.91 29.58 1.43
CA ALA A 210 5.30 30.21 2.59
C ALA A 210 4.20 31.20 2.17
N ARG A 211 3.09 31.13 2.90
CA ARG A 211 2.38 32.29 3.52
C ARG A 211 1.50 33.24 2.72
N ASN A 212 0.95 32.87 1.56
CA ASN A 212 -0.26 33.53 1.05
C ASN A 212 -1.24 32.49 0.53
N ALA A 213 -2.46 32.47 1.08
CA ALA A 213 -3.54 31.54 0.74
C ALA A 213 -4.11 31.81 -0.67
N GLY A 214 -3.30 31.59 -1.69
CA GLY A 214 -3.78 31.22 -3.02
C GLY A 214 -4.43 29.84 -2.95
N GLN A 215 -5.31 29.53 -3.90
CA GLN A 215 -5.87 28.20 -4.07
C GLN A 215 -4.78 27.14 -3.85
N ILE A 216 -4.96 26.33 -2.82
CA ILE A 216 -4.13 25.14 -2.60
C ILE A 216 -4.47 24.20 -3.76
N ALA A 217 -3.69 24.31 -4.84
CA ALA A 217 -3.79 23.46 -6.00
C ALA A 217 -3.04 22.16 -5.69
N LEU A 218 -3.72 21.24 -5.03
CA LEU A 218 -3.24 19.86 -4.91
C LEU A 218 -3.71 19.10 -6.14
N THR A 219 -2.80 18.34 -6.75
CA THR A 219 -3.18 17.26 -7.64
C THR A 219 -4.01 16.22 -6.86
N PRO A 220 -4.83 15.40 -7.54
CA PRO A 220 -5.59 14.34 -6.86
C PRO A 220 -4.70 13.39 -6.04
N THR A 221 -3.50 13.11 -6.54
CA THR A 221 -2.50 12.28 -5.84
C THR A 221 -1.99 12.96 -4.58
N GLU A 222 -1.57 14.23 -4.67
CA GLU A 222 -1.10 14.98 -3.50
C GLU A 222 -2.20 15.13 -2.44
N ALA A 223 -3.46 15.28 -2.85
CA ALA A 223 -4.58 15.35 -1.93
C ALA A 223 -4.79 14.02 -1.18
N VAL A 224 -4.68 12.88 -1.88
CA VAL A 224 -4.75 11.54 -1.26
C VAL A 224 -3.56 11.28 -0.34
N ASP A 225 -2.35 11.71 -0.73
CA ASP A 225 -1.14 11.56 0.08
C ASP A 225 -1.20 12.39 1.35
N TRP A 226 -1.63 13.65 1.23
CA TRP A 226 -1.80 14.54 2.37
C TRP A 226 -2.83 14.00 3.37
N ILE A 227 -3.96 13.46 2.89
CA ILE A 227 -4.98 12.81 3.74
C ILE A 227 -4.41 11.60 4.48
N ALA A 228 -3.60 10.78 3.81
CA ALA A 228 -3.00 9.60 4.43
C ALA A 228 -1.93 9.99 5.47
N GLU A 229 -1.11 11.00 5.19
CA GLU A 229 -0.14 11.55 6.15
C GLU A 229 -0.84 12.11 7.39
N LEU A 230 -1.91 12.87 7.18
CA LEU A 230 -2.72 13.45 8.25
C LEU A 230 -3.36 12.38 9.14
N ALA A 231 -3.77 11.24 8.55
CA ALA A 231 -4.30 10.10 9.29
C ALA A 231 -3.21 9.24 9.98
N ALA A 232 -1.95 9.31 9.56
CA ALA A 232 -0.90 8.38 10.00
C ALA A 232 -0.54 8.54 11.49
N VAL A 233 -0.34 9.78 11.94
CA VAL A 233 0.04 10.09 13.34
C VAL A 233 -1.03 9.63 14.35
N PRO A 234 -2.32 10.01 14.23
CA PRO A 234 -3.34 9.54 15.16
C PRO A 234 -3.61 8.04 15.06
N ALA A 235 -3.33 7.42 13.91
CA ALA A 235 -3.51 5.98 13.74
C ALA A 235 -2.53 5.15 14.57
N GLU A 236 -1.37 5.68 14.98
CA GLU A 236 -0.43 4.97 15.86
C GLU A 236 -1.05 4.61 17.22
N GLN A 237 -2.06 5.36 17.66
CA GLN A 237 -2.76 5.14 18.92
C GLN A 237 -3.87 4.08 18.82
N VAL A 238 -4.20 3.64 17.61
CA VAL A 238 -5.26 2.65 17.35
C VAL A 238 -4.60 1.30 17.07
N PRO A 239 -5.07 0.20 17.70
CA PRO A 239 -4.60 -1.14 17.33
C PRO A 239 -4.71 -1.35 15.82
N ASP A 240 -3.60 -1.74 15.21
CA ASP A 240 -3.50 -1.98 13.77
C ASP A 240 -3.70 -0.74 12.87
N GLY A 241 -3.72 0.47 13.45
CA GLY A 241 -3.97 1.72 12.75
C GLY A 241 -2.99 2.01 11.61
N PRO A 242 -1.66 1.85 11.77
CA PRO A 242 -0.72 2.09 10.68
C PRO A 242 -0.95 1.18 9.46
N ARG A 243 -1.36 -0.08 9.68
CA ARG A 243 -1.71 -0.99 8.59
C ARG A 243 -2.98 -0.54 7.89
N ARG A 244 -4.00 -0.13 8.64
CA ARG A 244 -5.26 0.38 8.10
C ARG A 244 -5.06 1.67 7.31
N VAL A 245 -4.18 2.57 7.76
CA VAL A 245 -3.82 3.77 6.98
C VAL A 245 -3.15 3.39 5.66
N ARG A 246 -2.18 2.47 5.67
CA ARG A 246 -1.54 1.99 4.43
C ARG A 246 -2.54 1.37 3.45
N ASN A 247 -3.45 0.54 3.95
CA ASN A 247 -4.49 -0.09 3.13
C ASN A 247 -5.47 0.93 2.54
N GLY A 248 -5.99 1.85 3.37
CA GLY A 248 -6.90 2.89 2.93
C GLY A 248 -6.25 3.85 1.93
N HIS A 249 -5.00 4.22 2.16
CA HIS A 249 -4.20 5.04 1.25
C HIS A 249 -3.99 4.34 -0.10
N ARG A 250 -3.58 3.07 -0.09
CA ARG A 250 -3.43 2.27 -1.32
C ARG A 250 -4.75 2.20 -2.10
N ALA A 251 -5.87 1.95 -1.41
CA ALA A 251 -7.18 1.88 -2.05
C ALA A 251 -7.60 3.22 -2.66
N LEU A 252 -7.37 4.34 -1.96
CA LEU A 252 -7.63 5.69 -2.48
C LEU A 252 -6.78 6.01 -3.72
N ARG A 253 -5.49 5.62 -3.74
CA ARG A 253 -4.65 5.77 -4.94
C ARG A 253 -5.11 4.88 -6.09
N ALA A 254 -5.56 3.66 -5.80
CA ALA A 254 -6.08 2.73 -6.81
C ALA A 254 -7.32 3.29 -7.54
N VAL A 255 -8.17 4.02 -6.82
CA VAL A 255 -9.34 4.71 -7.38
C VAL A 255 -8.93 5.76 -8.42
N LEU A 256 -7.82 6.49 -8.21
CA LEU A 256 -7.31 7.49 -9.15
C LEU A 256 -6.92 6.88 -10.50
N VAL A 257 -6.51 5.61 -10.53
CA VAL A 257 -6.16 4.87 -11.75
C VAL A 257 -7.31 3.99 -12.27
N GLY A 258 -8.54 4.22 -11.78
CA GLY A 258 -9.74 3.55 -12.26
C GLY A 258 -9.93 2.12 -11.76
N THR A 259 -9.34 1.78 -10.61
CA THR A 259 -9.59 0.52 -9.91
C THR A 259 -10.59 0.75 -8.78
N PRO A 260 -11.72 0.03 -8.73
CA PRO A 260 -12.71 0.22 -7.68
C PRO A 260 -12.18 -0.22 -6.31
N VAL A 261 -12.68 0.38 -5.24
CA VAL A 261 -12.40 0.01 -3.86
C VAL A 261 -12.97 -1.39 -3.61
N CYS A 262 -12.11 -2.32 -3.17
CA CYS A 262 -12.56 -3.64 -2.79
C CYS A 262 -13.34 -3.60 -1.48
N VAL A 263 -14.31 -4.51 -1.31
CA VAL A 263 -15.09 -4.66 -0.06
C VAL A 263 -14.18 -4.85 1.16
N ALA A 264 -13.02 -5.48 0.99
CA ALA A 264 -12.03 -5.66 2.04
C ALA A 264 -11.41 -4.32 2.53
N ASP A 265 -11.29 -3.33 1.65
CA ASP A 265 -10.58 -2.07 1.90
C ASP A 265 -11.51 -0.91 2.31
N VAL A 266 -12.84 -1.05 2.14
CA VAL A 266 -13.83 -0.01 2.48
C VAL A 266 -13.68 0.48 3.92
N ARG A 267 -13.43 -0.44 4.86
CA ARG A 267 -13.24 -0.09 6.30
C ARG A 267 -11.94 0.65 6.56
N ASP A 268 -10.94 0.48 5.72
CA ASP A 268 -9.63 1.11 5.85
C ASP A 268 -9.65 2.48 5.17
N VAL A 269 -10.36 2.64 4.04
CA VAL A 269 -10.65 3.94 3.42
C VAL A 269 -11.45 4.82 4.37
N ALA A 270 -12.54 4.29 4.95
CA ALA A 270 -13.34 5.03 5.92
C ALA A 270 -12.53 5.46 7.16
N PHE A 271 -11.61 4.60 7.60
CA PHE A 271 -10.72 4.89 8.73
C PHE A 271 -9.78 6.06 8.43
N VAL A 272 -9.14 6.05 7.25
CA VAL A 272 -8.25 7.14 6.80
C VAL A 272 -9.02 8.46 6.71
N LEU A 273 -10.17 8.47 6.03
CA LEU A 273 -10.96 9.69 5.84
C LEU A 273 -11.48 10.25 7.17
N ALA A 274 -11.88 9.39 8.11
CA ALA A 274 -12.37 9.82 9.42
C ALA A 274 -11.26 10.43 10.29
N LEU A 275 -10.06 9.82 10.31
CA LEU A 275 -8.92 10.39 11.04
C LEU A 275 -8.44 11.68 10.39
N ALA A 276 -8.36 11.71 9.06
CA ALA A 276 -7.95 12.91 8.34
C ALA A 276 -8.94 14.07 8.55
N ASP A 277 -10.27 13.85 8.51
CA ASP A 277 -11.23 14.94 8.76
C ASP A 277 -11.15 15.46 10.19
N ARG A 278 -10.84 14.60 11.17
CA ARG A 278 -10.63 15.01 12.57
C ARG A 278 -9.38 15.89 12.70
N GLU A 279 -8.24 15.44 12.19
CA GLU A 279 -6.99 16.20 12.31
C GLU A 279 -6.95 17.44 11.39
N ALA A 280 -7.81 17.49 10.36
CA ALA A 280 -7.92 18.63 9.46
C ALA A 280 -8.38 19.91 10.18
N GLU A 281 -8.97 19.80 11.37
CA GLU A 281 -9.32 20.94 12.22
C GLU A 281 -8.11 21.84 12.52
N ALA A 282 -6.92 21.24 12.72
CA ALA A 282 -5.67 21.97 12.95
C ALA A 282 -5.24 22.85 11.75
N TYR A 283 -5.80 22.59 10.56
CA TYR A 283 -5.56 23.31 9.32
C TYR A 283 -6.74 24.23 8.92
N GLY A 284 -7.72 24.37 9.82
CA GLY A 284 -8.90 25.21 9.64
C GLY A 284 -9.81 24.79 8.48
N PRO A 285 -10.67 25.70 7.98
CA PRO A 285 -11.65 25.38 6.93
C PRO A 285 -11.03 24.88 5.62
N ALA A 286 -9.77 25.22 5.34
CA ALA A 286 -9.07 24.74 4.15
C ALA A 286 -8.78 23.23 4.24
N GLY A 287 -8.33 22.74 5.40
CA GLY A 287 -8.07 21.31 5.62
C GLY A 287 -9.33 20.48 5.42
N HIS A 288 -10.44 20.85 6.07
CA HIS A 288 -11.72 20.14 5.89
C HIS A 288 -12.22 20.14 4.45
N ARG A 289 -12.01 21.24 3.71
CA ARG A 289 -12.37 21.29 2.28
C ARG A 289 -11.57 20.30 1.45
N ILE A 290 -10.27 20.13 1.72
CA ILE A 290 -9.44 19.14 1.02
C ILE A 290 -9.98 17.74 1.32
N VAL A 291 -10.10 17.35 2.60
CA VAL A 291 -10.58 16.01 2.97
C VAL A 291 -11.93 15.68 2.34
N ARG A 292 -12.91 16.59 2.47
CA ARG A 292 -14.28 16.37 1.96
C ARG A 292 -14.34 16.35 0.44
N SER A 293 -13.62 17.23 -0.24
CA SER A 293 -13.59 17.25 -1.71
C SER A 293 -12.91 16.00 -2.28
N THR A 294 -11.83 15.53 -1.65
CA THR A 294 -11.18 14.27 -2.02
C THR A 294 -12.07 13.07 -1.75
N ALA A 295 -12.77 13.00 -0.62
CA ALA A 295 -13.72 11.92 -0.33
C ALA A 295 -14.84 11.85 -1.39
N LEU A 296 -15.43 12.99 -1.75
CA LEU A 296 -16.46 13.07 -2.78
C LEU A 296 -15.93 12.70 -4.18
N ALA A 297 -14.70 13.11 -4.51
CA ALA A 297 -14.07 12.76 -5.77
C ALA A 297 -13.76 11.25 -5.84
N ALA A 298 -13.24 10.68 -4.76
CA ALA A 298 -12.95 9.25 -4.65
C ALA A 298 -14.21 8.41 -4.79
N ASP A 299 -15.32 8.78 -4.15
CA ASP A 299 -16.62 8.10 -4.28
C ASP A 299 -17.11 8.07 -5.74
N ARG A 300 -17.03 9.20 -6.45
CA ARG A 300 -17.43 9.29 -7.86
C ARG A 300 -16.54 8.43 -8.76
N LEU A 301 -15.23 8.48 -8.56
CA LEU A 301 -14.26 7.70 -9.32
C LEU A 301 -14.41 6.20 -9.04
N ASP A 302 -14.67 5.81 -7.80
CA ASP A 302 -14.96 4.42 -7.43
C ASP A 302 -16.22 3.91 -8.13
N ALA A 303 -17.31 4.69 -8.06
CA ALA A 303 -18.55 4.33 -8.74
C ALA A 303 -18.36 4.18 -10.26
N GLU A 304 -17.53 5.02 -10.88
CA GLU A 304 -17.20 4.90 -12.30
C GLU A 304 -16.30 3.70 -12.61
N ALA A 305 -15.25 3.49 -11.82
CA ALA A 305 -14.36 2.34 -11.92
C ALA A 305 -15.13 1.02 -11.77
N ALA A 306 -16.05 0.94 -10.81
CA ALA A 306 -16.92 -0.20 -10.60
C ALA A 306 -17.84 -0.45 -11.82
N ARG A 307 -18.44 0.61 -12.39
CA ARG A 307 -19.25 0.50 -13.63
C ARG A 307 -18.41 -0.04 -14.79
N ARG A 308 -17.21 0.50 -15.01
CA ARG A 308 -16.30 0.04 -16.09
C ARG A 308 -15.85 -1.41 -15.86
N TRP A 309 -15.52 -1.77 -14.62
CA TRP A 309 -15.11 -3.11 -14.26
C TRP A 309 -16.24 -4.13 -14.49
N MET A 310 -17.47 -3.79 -14.11
CA MET A 310 -18.65 -4.61 -14.39
C MET A 310 -18.90 -4.75 -15.90
N ALA A 311 -18.76 -3.66 -16.67
CA ALA A 311 -18.93 -3.66 -18.13
C ALA A 311 -17.85 -4.48 -18.88
N ARG A 312 -16.66 -4.65 -18.32
CA ARG A 312 -15.63 -5.55 -18.87
C ARG A 312 -15.93 -7.02 -18.58
N ARG A 313 -16.63 -7.30 -17.47
CA ARG A 313 -16.96 -8.66 -17.02
C ARG A 313 -18.19 -9.26 -17.72
N THR A 314 -18.93 -8.47 -18.51
CA THR A 314 -20.18 -8.88 -19.19
C THR A 314 -20.02 -9.63 -20.51
N ARG A 315 -18.86 -10.22 -20.84
CA ARG A 315 -18.77 -11.09 -22.03
C ARG A 315 -19.23 -12.53 -21.80
N ASN A 316 -19.28 -13.04 -20.56
CA ASN A 316 -19.72 -14.41 -20.26
C ASN A 316 -20.48 -14.51 -18.92
N ALA A 317 -21.65 -13.87 -18.80
CA ALA A 317 -22.55 -14.10 -17.66
C ALA A 317 -23.98 -14.35 -18.16
N PRO A 318 -24.68 -15.41 -17.68
CA PRO A 318 -26.03 -15.71 -18.12
C PRO A 318 -26.98 -14.66 -17.54
N THR A 319 -27.48 -13.76 -18.38
CA THR A 319 -28.54 -12.81 -17.99
C THR A 319 -29.89 -13.39 -18.39
N VAL A 320 -30.82 -13.52 -17.44
CA VAL A 320 -32.23 -13.78 -17.75
C VAL A 320 -32.90 -12.44 -18.07
N GLN A 321 -33.62 -12.39 -19.20
CA GLN A 321 -34.29 -11.20 -19.69
C GLN A 321 -35.78 -11.29 -19.40
N VAL A 322 -36.29 -10.42 -18.53
CA VAL A 322 -37.72 -10.34 -18.22
C VAL A 322 -38.29 -9.07 -18.85
N GLY A 323 -38.93 -9.23 -20.00
CA GLY A 323 -39.43 -8.11 -20.80
C GLY A 323 -38.32 -7.13 -21.22
N ARG A 324 -38.51 -5.83 -20.95
CA ARG A 324 -37.54 -4.77 -21.29
C ARG A 324 -36.44 -4.57 -20.24
N TYR A 325 -36.44 -5.31 -19.14
CA TYR A 325 -35.48 -5.16 -18.05
C TYR A 325 -34.53 -6.37 -18.01
N ARG A 326 -33.22 -6.10 -17.90
CA ARG A 326 -32.21 -7.13 -17.62
C ARG A 326 -31.97 -7.17 -16.13
N VAL A 327 -32.22 -8.32 -15.51
CA VAL A 327 -31.92 -8.55 -14.09
C VAL A 327 -30.83 -9.61 -14.02
N GLY A 328 -29.71 -9.28 -13.38
CA GLY A 328 -28.63 -10.21 -13.09
C GLY A 328 -28.46 -10.36 -11.59
N PRO A 329 -28.29 -11.57 -11.04
CA PRO A 329 -28.15 -11.74 -9.59
C PRO A 329 -26.81 -11.18 -9.10
N ASN A 330 -26.85 -10.32 -8.08
CA ASN A 330 -25.67 -9.84 -7.38
C ASN A 330 -25.16 -10.94 -6.43
N ILE A 331 -24.41 -11.88 -6.98
CA ILE A 331 -23.82 -13.03 -6.26
C ILE A 331 -23.00 -12.61 -5.02
N PRO A 332 -22.22 -11.51 -5.04
CA PRO A 332 -21.54 -11.00 -3.85
C PRO A 332 -22.49 -10.57 -2.71
N LEU A 333 -23.59 -9.88 -3.04
CA LEU A 333 -24.61 -9.48 -2.07
C LEU A 333 -25.30 -10.71 -1.45
N ILE A 334 -25.66 -11.70 -2.28
CA ILE A 334 -26.26 -12.97 -1.83
C ILE A 334 -25.31 -13.75 -0.89
N LYS A 335 -24.00 -13.81 -1.20
CA LYS A 335 -23.00 -14.43 -0.33
C LYS A 335 -22.75 -13.65 0.96
N ALA A 336 -22.79 -12.32 0.93
CA ALA A 336 -22.66 -11.49 2.13
C ALA A 336 -23.87 -11.66 3.05
N LEU A 337 -25.06 -11.76 2.48
CA LEU A 337 -26.32 -11.96 3.20
C LEU A 337 -26.43 -13.36 3.81
N GLY A 338 -25.94 -14.41 3.14
CA GLY A 338 -25.87 -15.76 3.70
C GLY A 338 -25.00 -15.85 4.97
N ARG A 339 -23.95 -15.02 5.08
CA ARG A 339 -23.07 -15.00 6.27
C ARG A 339 -23.67 -14.20 7.44
N VAL A 340 -24.49 -13.19 7.16
CA VAL A 340 -25.18 -12.40 8.19
C VAL A 340 -26.40 -13.16 8.71
N GLY A 341 -27.17 -13.82 7.83
CA GLY A 341 -28.32 -14.66 8.21
C GLY A 341 -27.94 -15.88 9.07
N GLY A 342 -26.70 -16.37 8.96
CA GLY A 342 -26.21 -17.49 9.78
C GLY A 342 -25.88 -17.13 11.23
N ARG A 343 -25.70 -15.84 11.58
CA ARG A 343 -25.25 -15.43 12.93
C ARG A 343 -26.34 -14.86 13.83
N LEU A 344 -27.48 -14.44 13.28
CA LEU A 344 -28.55 -13.75 14.03
C LEU A 344 -29.94 -14.40 13.86
N GLY A 345 -29.99 -15.59 13.26
CA GLY A 345 -31.23 -16.26 12.89
C GLY A 345 -31.75 -15.78 11.53
N LEU A 346 -32.02 -16.74 10.64
CA LEU A 346 -32.34 -16.50 9.23
C LEU A 346 -33.50 -15.49 9.03
N LYS A 347 -34.47 -15.49 9.94
CA LYS A 347 -35.69 -14.66 9.87
C LYS A 347 -35.43 -13.18 10.14
N VAL A 348 -34.52 -12.85 11.07
CA VAL A 348 -34.17 -11.45 11.42
C VAL A 348 -33.43 -10.77 10.26
N GLY A 349 -32.50 -11.50 9.64
CA GLY A 349 -31.75 -11.00 8.48
C GLY A 349 -32.63 -10.78 7.25
N VAL A 350 -33.64 -11.63 7.04
CA VAL A 350 -34.61 -11.50 5.95
C VAL A 350 -35.47 -10.24 6.12
N GLU A 351 -35.97 -9.96 7.32
CA GLU A 351 -36.76 -8.75 7.58
C GLU A 351 -35.92 -7.46 7.45
N ALA A 352 -34.69 -7.45 7.94
CA ALA A 352 -33.79 -6.30 7.76
C ALA A 352 -33.51 -6.03 6.28
N LEU A 353 -33.29 -7.08 5.50
CA LEU A 353 -33.05 -6.97 4.06
C LEU A 353 -34.28 -6.44 3.31
N ARG A 354 -35.49 -6.88 3.67
CA ARG A 354 -36.74 -6.38 3.08
C ARG A 354 -36.92 -4.90 3.28
N VAL A 355 -36.70 -4.41 4.50
CA VAL A 355 -36.80 -2.99 4.82
C VAL A 355 -35.79 -2.19 4.00
N LYS A 356 -34.54 -2.68 3.89
CA LYS A 356 -33.52 -1.99 3.10
C LYS A 356 -33.82 -2.01 1.60
N LEU A 357 -34.28 -3.13 1.05
CA LEU A 357 -34.71 -3.23 -0.35
C LEU A 357 -35.87 -2.29 -0.66
N ALA A 358 -36.84 -2.16 0.26
CA ALA A 358 -37.92 -1.20 0.13
C ALA A 358 -37.42 0.26 0.08
N THR A 359 -36.41 0.61 0.90
CA THR A 359 -35.78 1.96 0.83
C THR A 359 -35.04 2.22 -0.49
N LEU A 360 -34.65 1.15 -1.20
CA LEU A 360 -34.01 1.21 -2.53
C LEU A 360 -35.04 1.12 -3.67
N GLY A 361 -36.34 1.23 -3.38
CA GLY A 361 -37.41 1.19 -4.38
C GLY A 361 -37.81 -0.22 -4.83
N VAL A 362 -37.24 -1.27 -4.23
CA VAL A 362 -37.65 -2.66 -4.49
C VAL A 362 -38.81 -2.99 -3.56
N THR A 363 -40.02 -2.80 -4.07
CA THR A 363 -41.26 -2.98 -3.30
C THR A 363 -41.71 -4.45 -3.25
N PRO A 364 -42.57 -4.85 -2.30
CA PRO A 364 -43.08 -6.24 -2.24
C PRO A 364 -43.72 -6.75 -3.54
N PRO A 365 -44.46 -5.95 -4.33
CA PRO A 365 -44.93 -6.38 -5.66
C PRO A 365 -43.79 -6.73 -6.62
N VAL A 366 -42.65 -6.02 -6.57
CA VAL A 366 -41.47 -6.32 -7.39
C VAL A 366 -40.84 -7.64 -6.95
N LEU A 367 -40.73 -7.89 -5.64
CA LEU A 367 -40.24 -9.17 -5.11
C LEU A 367 -41.15 -10.35 -5.49
N ASN A 368 -42.46 -10.16 -5.47
CA ASN A 368 -43.42 -11.19 -5.89
C ASN A 368 -43.32 -11.49 -7.38
N SER A 369 -43.12 -10.48 -8.24
CA SER A 369 -42.90 -10.71 -9.68
C SER A 369 -41.60 -11.47 -9.94
N ILE A 370 -40.54 -11.20 -9.17
CA ILE A 370 -39.27 -11.95 -9.26
C ILE A 370 -39.46 -13.39 -8.77
N GLU A 371 -40.17 -13.60 -7.67
CA GLU A 371 -40.50 -14.93 -7.13
C GLU A 371 -41.31 -15.77 -8.12
N GLN A 372 -42.30 -15.17 -8.78
CA GLN A 372 -43.09 -15.86 -9.79
C GLN A 372 -42.25 -16.31 -10.98
N GLU A 373 -41.28 -15.48 -11.41
CA GLU A 373 -40.40 -15.83 -12.51
C GLU A 373 -39.36 -16.88 -12.11
N MET A 374 -38.82 -16.81 -10.89
CA MET A 374 -37.93 -17.83 -10.36
C MET A 374 -38.63 -19.18 -10.22
N ASN A 375 -39.90 -19.20 -9.77
CA ASN A 375 -40.65 -20.44 -9.61
C ASN A 375 -40.91 -21.15 -10.96
N ARG A 376 -40.98 -20.41 -12.07
CA ARG A 376 -41.06 -21.01 -13.43
C ARG A 376 -39.81 -21.79 -13.81
N GLU A 377 -38.66 -21.42 -13.26
CA GLU A 377 -37.38 -22.11 -13.45
C GLU A 377 -37.07 -23.09 -12.30
N GLY A 378 -38.03 -23.36 -11.41
CA GLY A 378 -37.85 -24.25 -10.25
C GLY A 378 -37.00 -23.66 -9.12
N LEU A 379 -36.86 -22.32 -9.07
CA LEU A 379 -36.09 -21.57 -8.07
C LEU A 379 -37.02 -20.73 -7.18
N SER A 380 -36.59 -20.34 -5.97
CA SER A 380 -37.39 -19.49 -5.07
C SER A 380 -36.50 -18.55 -4.25
N LEU A 381 -36.95 -17.31 -4.02
CA LEU A 381 -36.42 -16.37 -3.04
C LEU A 381 -36.79 -16.77 -1.59
N GLY A 382 -37.69 -17.75 -1.44
CA GLY A 382 -38.08 -18.33 -0.17
C GLY A 382 -38.67 -17.28 0.78
N PRO A 383 -38.19 -17.21 2.04
CA PRO A 383 -38.72 -16.28 3.03
C PRO A 383 -38.59 -14.80 2.66
N LEU A 384 -37.87 -14.42 1.60
CA LEU A 384 -37.77 -13.03 1.14
C LEU A 384 -38.98 -12.59 0.33
N ALA A 385 -39.65 -13.50 -0.36
CA ALA A 385 -40.83 -13.20 -1.17
C ALA A 385 -42.17 -13.33 -0.42
N ALA A 386 -42.18 -13.87 0.80
CA ALA A 386 -43.41 -13.91 1.60
C ALA A 386 -43.99 -12.49 1.82
N PRO A 387 -45.31 -12.28 1.86
CA PRO A 387 -45.85 -10.94 2.16
C PRO A 387 -45.37 -10.47 3.54
N PRO A 388 -44.91 -9.19 3.68
CA PRO A 388 -44.49 -8.68 4.98
C PRO A 388 -45.69 -8.62 5.95
N PRO A 389 -45.48 -8.81 7.26
CA PRO A 389 -46.55 -8.72 8.23
C PRO A 389 -47.14 -7.30 8.25
N MET A 390 -48.48 -7.19 8.14
CA MET A 390 -49.15 -5.90 8.07
C MET A 390 -48.92 -5.06 9.33
N LEU A 391 -48.68 -3.76 9.17
CA LEU A 391 -48.53 -2.83 10.29
C LEU A 391 -49.80 -2.83 11.16
N GLY A 392 -49.65 -3.09 12.46
CA GLY A 392 -50.75 -3.24 13.41
C GLY A 392 -51.21 -4.68 13.69
N SER A 393 -50.62 -5.67 13.01
CA SER A 393 -50.87 -7.10 13.29
C SER A 393 -49.93 -7.67 14.37
N LEU A 394 -50.37 -8.72 15.07
CA LEU A 394 -49.56 -9.41 16.08
C LEU A 394 -48.24 -9.97 15.52
N SER A 395 -48.22 -10.38 14.25
CA SER A 395 -47.01 -10.87 13.57
C SER A 395 -45.96 -9.76 13.35
N SER A 396 -46.38 -8.49 13.31
CA SER A 396 -45.48 -7.34 13.21
C SER A 396 -44.77 -7.00 14.53
N LEU A 397 -45.22 -7.57 15.65
CA LEU A 397 -44.65 -7.40 17.00
C LEU A 397 -43.76 -8.57 17.43
N THR A 398 -43.46 -9.49 16.51
CA THR A 398 -42.54 -10.60 16.80
C THR A 398 -41.12 -10.07 17.07
N PRO A 399 -40.36 -10.71 17.99
CA PRO A 399 -38.99 -10.30 18.29
C PRO A 399 -38.12 -10.18 17.03
N GLU A 400 -38.36 -11.03 16.03
CA GLU A 400 -37.62 -11.03 14.78
C GLU A 400 -37.95 -9.83 13.89
N ALA A 401 -39.24 -9.45 13.80
CA ALA A 401 -39.68 -8.29 13.03
C ALA A 401 -39.23 -6.97 13.68
N LEU A 402 -39.16 -6.91 15.01
CA LEU A 402 -38.66 -5.75 15.75
C LEU A 402 -37.13 -5.65 15.62
N ALA A 403 -36.41 -6.77 15.79
CA ALA A 403 -34.96 -6.82 15.61
C ALA A 403 -34.53 -6.50 14.17
N GLY A 404 -35.26 -7.01 13.18
CA GLY A 404 -34.99 -6.74 11.76
C GLY A 404 -35.14 -5.25 11.42
N ARG A 405 -36.17 -4.59 11.97
CA ARG A 405 -36.35 -3.13 11.81
C ARG A 405 -35.26 -2.31 12.47
N TRP A 406 -34.88 -2.67 13.70
CA TRP A 406 -33.76 -2.02 14.38
C TRP A 406 -32.46 -2.17 13.59
N LEU A 407 -32.20 -3.37 13.05
CA LEU A 407 -31.00 -3.63 12.24
C LEU A 407 -31.01 -2.80 10.95
N ALA A 408 -32.15 -2.69 10.28
CA ALA A 408 -32.28 -1.91 9.05
C ALA A 408 -32.14 -0.39 9.25
N GLN A 409 -32.33 0.12 10.47
CA GLN A 409 -32.02 1.51 10.81
C GLN A 409 -30.53 1.74 11.10
N LYS A 410 -29.79 0.67 11.44
CA LYS A 410 -28.35 0.71 11.74
C LYS A 410 -27.49 0.44 10.51
N LEU A 411 -28.05 -0.21 9.48
CA LEU A 411 -27.46 -0.46 8.16
C LEU A 411 -27.96 0.58 7.16
#